data_AF-A0A7U7JDW4-F1
#
_entry.id   AF-A0A7U7JDW4-F1
#
_cell.length_a   1.000
_cell.length_b   1.000
_cell.length_c   1.000
_cell.angle_alpha   90.00
_cell.angle_beta   90.00
_cell.angle_gamma   90.00
#
_symmetry.space_group_name_H-M   'P 1'
#
loop_
_entity.id
_entity.type
_entity.pdbx_description
1 polymer ?
#
loop_
_entity_poly.entity_id
_entity_poly.type
_entity_poly.pdbx_seq_one_letter_code
_entity_poly.pdbx_strand_id
1 'polypeptide(L)'
;MKVRPGQRALYHAGANYAASFLLCALHEAATLWQAAGIGREEAVAAMWPLVDGTLAAARSKGLAGALAGPVSRGDGGVIDRHLRALDALGADHVALYAALTRRALALAAERGHPPADILATLAARLP
;
A
#
# COMPACT_ATOMS: atom_id res chain seq x y z
N MET A 1 -1.50 24.25 -12.02
CA MET A 1 -0.32 23.36 -12.23
C MET A 1 0.09 23.43 -13.70
N LYS A 2 1.38 23.52 -14.01
CA LYS A 2 1.91 23.54 -15.38
C LYS A 2 2.78 22.30 -15.61
N VAL A 3 2.46 21.49 -16.62
CA VAL A 3 3.22 20.27 -16.96
C VAL A 3 4.32 20.64 -17.96
N ARG A 4 5.55 20.14 -17.75
CA ARG A 4 6.67 20.38 -18.68
C ARG A 4 6.36 19.82 -20.08
N PRO A 5 6.81 20.46 -21.17
CA PRO A 5 6.67 19.91 -22.52
C PRO A 5 7.15 18.45 -22.59
N GLY A 6 6.39 17.59 -23.29
CA GLY A 6 6.68 16.15 -23.41
C GLY A 6 6.34 15.29 -22.18
N GLN A 7 5.96 15.87 -21.03
CA GLN A 7 5.74 15.12 -19.78
C GLN A 7 4.25 14.78 -19.51
N ARG A 8 3.37 14.98 -20.49
CA ARG A 8 1.94 14.73 -20.34
C ARG A 8 1.62 13.26 -20.05
N ALA A 9 2.38 12.34 -20.64
CA ALA A 9 2.23 10.91 -20.36
C ALA A 9 2.53 10.58 -18.89
N LEU A 10 3.64 11.11 -18.35
CA LEU A 10 4.01 10.91 -16.94
C LEU A 10 2.99 11.53 -15.99
N TYR A 11 2.48 12.72 -16.31
CA TYR A 11 1.41 13.35 -15.55
C TYR A 11 0.16 12.45 -15.47
N HIS A 12 -0.31 11.93 -16.61
CA HIS A 12 -1.49 11.07 -16.66
C HIS A 12 -1.27 9.72 -15.99
N ALA A 13 -0.06 9.17 -16.08
CA ALA A 13 0.31 7.98 -15.32
C ALA A 13 0.23 8.25 -13.81
N GLY A 14 0.79 9.37 -13.33
CA GLY A 14 0.68 9.80 -11.93
C GLY A 14 -0.77 10.06 -11.49
N ALA A 15 -1.60 10.63 -12.36
CA ALA A 15 -3.01 10.83 -12.09
C ALA A 15 -3.77 9.49 -11.91
N ASN A 16 -3.39 8.43 -12.63
CA ASN A 16 -3.96 7.10 -12.41
C ASN A 16 -3.62 6.56 -11.01
N TYR A 17 -2.40 6.80 -10.49
CA TYR A 17 -2.06 6.43 -9.11
C TYR A 17 -2.95 7.15 -8.08
N ALA A 18 -3.28 8.42 -8.33
CA ALA A 18 -4.14 9.21 -7.44
C ALA A 18 -5.64 8.94 -7.62
N ALA A 19 -6.05 8.17 -8.64
CA ALA A 19 -7.45 7.90 -8.96
C ALA A 19 -7.68 6.41 -9.22
N SER A 20 -7.58 5.95 -10.46
CA SER A 20 -7.96 4.58 -10.86
C SER A 20 -7.29 3.48 -10.04
N PHE A 21 -6.00 3.63 -9.70
CA PHE A 21 -5.28 2.61 -8.92
C PHE A 21 -5.65 2.60 -7.43
N LEU A 22 -6.25 3.68 -6.90
CA LEU A 22 -6.91 3.61 -5.59
C LEU A 22 -8.06 2.59 -5.64
N LEU A 23 -8.87 2.64 -6.70
CA LEU A 23 -9.97 1.67 -6.88
C LEU A 23 -9.44 0.25 -7.09
N CYS A 24 -8.35 0.08 -7.83
CA CYS A 24 -7.69 -1.23 -7.97
C CYS A 24 -7.22 -1.79 -6.62
N ALA A 25 -6.63 -0.97 -5.75
CA ALA A 25 -6.20 -1.39 -4.42
C ALA A 25 -7.38 -1.78 -3.51
N LEU A 26 -8.50 -1.05 -3.58
CA LEU A 26 -9.72 -1.38 -2.83
C LEU A 26 -10.40 -2.63 -3.38
N HIS A 27 -10.35 -2.84 -4.69
CA HIS A 27 -10.84 -4.06 -5.31
C HIS A 27 -10.03 -5.28 -4.83
N GLU A 28 -8.71 -5.17 -4.84
CA GLU A 28 -7.80 -6.21 -4.33
C GLU A 28 -8.07 -6.51 -2.85
N ALA A 29 -8.17 -5.48 -2.01
CA ALA A 29 -8.49 -5.66 -0.59
C ALA A 29 -9.78 -6.48 -0.38
N ALA A 30 -10.78 -6.29 -1.26
CA ALA A 30 -12.02 -7.03 -1.15
C ALA A 30 -11.91 -8.47 -1.63
N THR A 31 -11.15 -8.71 -2.69
CA THR A 31 -10.81 -10.07 -3.11
C THR A 31 -10.15 -10.84 -1.96
N LEU A 32 -9.21 -10.21 -1.25
CA LEU A 32 -8.52 -10.81 -0.11
C LEU A 32 -9.48 -11.07 1.07
N TRP A 33 -10.37 -10.12 1.38
CA TRP A 33 -11.35 -10.30 2.47
C TRP A 33 -12.41 -11.35 2.14
N GLN A 34 -12.79 -11.49 0.87
CA GLN A 34 -13.63 -12.59 0.41
C GLN A 34 -12.95 -13.94 0.53
N ALA A 35 -11.66 -14.04 0.18
CA ALA A 35 -10.88 -15.25 0.42
C ALA A 35 -10.77 -15.59 1.91
N ALA A 36 -10.87 -14.59 2.80
CA ALA A 36 -10.95 -14.76 4.24
C ALA A 36 -12.39 -15.04 4.77
N GLY A 37 -13.39 -15.17 3.89
CA GLY A 37 -14.77 -15.53 4.25
C GLY A 37 -15.73 -14.37 4.49
N ILE A 38 -15.34 -13.12 4.20
CA ILE A 38 -16.20 -11.93 4.36
C ILE A 38 -16.95 -11.66 3.05
N GLY A 39 -18.26 -11.40 3.12
CA GLY A 39 -19.05 -11.07 1.93
C GLY A 39 -18.54 -9.82 1.20
N ARG A 40 -18.63 -9.76 -0.14
CA ARG A 40 -18.10 -8.62 -0.94
C ARG A 40 -18.65 -7.28 -0.47
N GLU A 41 -19.97 -7.20 -0.26
CA GLU A 41 -20.65 -5.96 0.12
C GLU A 41 -20.25 -5.52 1.53
N GLU A 42 -20.20 -6.47 2.47
CA GLU A 42 -19.71 -6.24 3.84
C GLU A 42 -18.25 -5.75 3.82
N ALA A 43 -17.40 -6.39 3.00
CA ALA A 43 -16.01 -5.99 2.84
C ALA A 43 -15.89 -4.55 2.34
N VAL A 44 -16.65 -4.17 1.30
CA VAL A 44 -16.64 -2.79 0.78
C VAL A 44 -17.13 -1.80 1.83
N ALA A 45 -18.23 -2.11 2.51
CA ALA A 45 -18.78 -1.24 3.54
C ALA A 45 -17.77 -0.99 4.67
N ALA A 46 -17.08 -2.04 5.12
CA ALA A 46 -16.08 -1.96 6.18
C ALA A 46 -14.77 -1.26 5.74
N MET A 47 -14.50 -1.09 4.44
CA MET A 47 -13.33 -0.35 3.96
C MET A 47 -13.47 1.16 4.10
N TRP A 48 -14.67 1.73 3.93
CA TRP A 48 -14.82 3.19 3.87
C TRP A 48 -14.31 3.91 5.12
N PRO A 49 -14.60 3.45 6.36
CA PRO A 49 -14.00 4.05 7.56
C PRO A 49 -12.47 4.01 7.56
N LEU A 50 -11.85 2.94 7.06
CA LEU A 50 -10.39 2.80 6.96
C LEU A 50 -9.81 3.76 5.91
N VAL A 51 -10.47 3.88 4.76
CA VAL A 51 -10.09 4.79 3.67
C VAL A 51 -10.19 6.24 4.14
N ASP A 52 -11.31 6.63 4.74
CA ASP A 52 -11.53 7.98 5.23
C ASP A 52 -10.52 8.36 6.32
N GLY A 53 -10.25 7.45 7.25
CA GLY A 53 -9.21 7.62 8.26
C GLY A 53 -7.81 7.81 7.64
N THR A 54 -7.48 7.01 6.62
CA THR A 54 -6.21 7.11 5.90
C THR A 54 -6.08 8.45 5.17
N LEU A 55 -7.13 8.90 4.47
CA LEU A 55 -7.13 10.17 3.75
C LEU A 55 -7.10 11.36 4.70
N ALA A 56 -7.80 11.30 5.84
CA ALA A 56 -7.75 12.33 6.88
C ALA A 56 -6.36 12.42 7.52
N ALA A 57 -5.71 11.28 7.81
CA ALA A 57 -4.34 11.25 8.29
C ALA A 57 -3.37 11.83 7.25
N ALA A 58 -3.51 11.48 5.97
CA ALA A 58 -2.68 12.02 4.90
C ALA A 58 -2.81 13.54 4.74
N ARG A 59 -4.03 14.07 4.87
CA ARG A 59 -4.28 15.52 4.83
C ARG A 59 -3.71 16.27 6.05
N SER A 60 -3.73 15.66 7.23
CA SER A 60 -3.29 16.30 8.47
C SER A 60 -1.79 16.14 8.77
N LYS A 61 -1.20 14.99 8.42
CA LYS A 61 0.18 14.61 8.76
C LYS A 61 1.10 14.44 7.55
N GLY A 62 0.59 14.63 6.34
CA GLY A 62 1.30 14.32 5.10
C GLY A 62 1.33 12.82 4.78
N LEU A 63 1.78 12.47 3.57
CA LEU A 63 1.77 11.08 3.08
C LEU A 63 2.64 10.15 3.93
N ALA A 64 3.87 10.55 4.21
CA ALA A 64 4.80 9.78 5.03
C ALA A 64 4.29 9.64 6.49
N GLY A 65 3.73 10.72 7.06
CA GLY A 65 3.19 10.73 8.42
C GLY A 65 1.91 9.90 8.59
N ALA A 66 1.17 9.65 7.51
CA ALA A 66 -0.02 8.80 7.50
C ALA A 66 0.28 7.31 7.32
N LEU A 67 1.53 6.94 6.98
CA LEU A 67 1.90 5.55 6.78
C LEU A 67 1.66 4.72 8.05
N ALA A 68 0.91 3.64 7.91
CA ALA A 68 0.56 2.70 8.96
C ALA A 68 1.00 1.27 8.60
N GLY A 69 0.58 0.30 9.41
CA GLY A 69 0.84 -1.12 9.16
C GLY A 69 2.26 -1.57 9.50
N PRO A 70 2.68 -2.76 9.02
CA PRO A 70 3.91 -3.42 9.47
C PRO A 70 5.17 -2.66 9.09
N VAL A 71 5.23 -2.04 7.90
CA VAL A 71 6.37 -1.23 7.48
C VAL A 71 6.60 -0.06 8.44
N SER A 72 5.53 0.65 8.81
CA SER A 72 5.60 1.77 9.75
C SER A 72 6.15 1.38 11.13
N ARG A 73 6.04 0.10 11.51
CA ARG A 73 6.48 -0.42 12.81
C ARG A 73 7.79 -1.22 12.75
N GLY A 74 8.35 -1.46 11.56
CA GLY A 74 9.52 -2.33 11.42
C GLY A 74 9.22 -3.83 11.54
N ASP A 75 7.97 -4.25 11.37
CA ASP A 75 7.52 -5.62 11.66
C ASP A 75 7.66 -6.55 10.45
N GLY A 76 8.85 -7.14 10.29
CA GLY A 76 9.12 -8.11 9.23
C GLY A 76 8.35 -9.42 9.38
N GLY A 77 8.02 -9.83 10.61
CA GLY A 77 7.30 -11.07 10.86
C GLY A 77 5.86 -11.03 10.33
N VAL A 78 5.21 -9.86 10.40
CA VAL A 78 3.90 -9.64 9.76
C VAL A 78 4.03 -9.68 8.23
N ILE A 79 5.07 -9.05 7.66
CA ILE A 79 5.31 -9.08 6.20
C ILE A 79 5.47 -10.52 5.70
N ASP A 80 6.27 -11.34 6.39
CA ASP A 80 6.47 -12.76 6.05
C ASP A 80 5.15 -13.58 6.12
N ARG A 81 4.25 -13.23 7.05
CA ARG A 81 2.93 -13.89 7.13
C ARG A 81 2.01 -13.45 6.00
N HIS A 82 2.01 -12.16 5.65
CA HIS A 82 1.23 -11.67 4.51
C HIS A 82 1.69 -12.30 3.20
N LEU A 83 3.00 -12.33 2.93
CA LEU A 83 3.55 -12.94 1.73
C LEU A 83 3.13 -14.41 1.60
N ARG A 84 3.22 -15.20 2.67
CA ARG A 84 2.77 -16.60 2.67
C ARG A 84 1.27 -16.76 2.41
N ALA A 85 0.44 -15.89 2.98
CA ALA A 85 -1.01 -15.93 2.76
C ALA A 85 -1.37 -15.56 1.31
N LEU A 86 -0.67 -14.59 0.74
CA LEU A 86 -0.89 -14.14 -0.64
C LEU A 86 -0.35 -15.15 -1.67
N ASP A 87 0.75 -15.82 -1.36
CA ASP A 87 1.32 -16.88 -2.20
C ASP A 87 0.32 -18.02 -2.44
N ALA A 88 -0.47 -18.36 -1.42
CA ALA A 88 -1.54 -19.34 -1.53
C ALA A 88 -2.70 -18.92 -2.47
N LEU A 89 -2.82 -17.62 -2.79
CA LEU A 89 -3.84 -17.09 -3.71
C LEU A 89 -3.29 -16.90 -5.14
N GLY A 90 -1.98 -16.69 -5.29
CA GLY A 90 -1.31 -16.62 -6.59
C GLY A 90 -0.20 -15.58 -6.66
N ALA A 91 0.70 -15.76 -7.63
CA ALA A 91 1.92 -14.95 -7.78
C ALA A 91 1.64 -13.45 -7.99
N ASP A 92 0.54 -13.08 -8.65
CA ASP A 92 0.19 -11.67 -8.89
C ASP A 92 -0.15 -10.93 -7.59
N HIS A 93 -0.78 -11.61 -6.62
CA HIS A 93 -1.08 -11.03 -5.30
C HIS A 93 0.22 -10.71 -4.53
N VAL A 94 1.18 -11.65 -4.57
CA VAL A 94 2.52 -11.46 -3.98
C VAL A 94 3.26 -10.32 -4.67
N ALA A 95 3.24 -10.27 -6.00
CA ALA A 95 3.92 -9.24 -6.79
C ALA A 95 3.37 -7.84 -6.49
N LEU A 96 2.04 -7.69 -6.43
CA LEU A 96 1.39 -6.42 -6.11
C LEU A 96 1.72 -5.98 -4.67
N TYR A 97 1.62 -6.89 -3.69
CA TYR A 97 1.97 -6.59 -2.31
C TYR A 97 3.43 -6.17 -2.15
N ALA A 98 4.36 -6.89 -2.80
CA ALA A 98 5.78 -6.55 -2.76
C ALA A 98 6.05 -5.18 -3.40
N ALA A 99 5.43 -4.89 -4.55
CA ALA A 99 5.56 -3.59 -5.22
C ALA A 99 5.06 -2.43 -4.33
N LEU A 100 3.88 -2.57 -3.72
CA LEU A 100 3.33 -1.56 -2.81
C LEU A 100 4.13 -1.43 -1.52
N THR A 101 4.64 -2.55 -0.98
CA THR A 101 5.48 -2.55 0.23
C THR A 101 6.80 -1.81 -0.02
N ARG A 102 7.42 -1.95 -1.21
CA ARG A 102 8.58 -1.12 -1.59
C ARG A 102 8.28 0.37 -1.62
N ARG A 103 7.08 0.78 -2.08
CA ARG A 103 6.65 2.19 -2.03
C ARG A 103 6.41 2.66 -0.59
N ALA A 104 5.86 1.79 0.27
CA ALA A 104 5.72 2.07 1.69
C ALA A 104 7.07 2.24 2.40
N LEU A 105 8.09 1.46 2.04
CA LEU A 105 9.45 1.60 2.57
C LEU A 105 10.05 2.97 2.21
N ALA A 106 9.82 3.48 1.00
CA ALA A 106 10.24 4.82 0.61
C ALA A 106 9.56 5.91 1.46
N LEU A 107 8.25 5.80 1.71
CA LEU A 107 7.54 6.71 2.61
C LEU A 107 8.06 6.63 4.06
N ALA A 108 8.39 5.44 4.55
CA ALA A 108 8.96 5.26 5.87
C ALA A 108 10.36 5.89 5.99
N ALA A 109 11.17 5.81 4.93
CA ALA A 109 12.46 6.46 4.85
C ALA A 109 12.33 7.99 4.87
N GLU A 110 11.38 8.57 4.12
CA GLU A 110 11.07 10.01 4.17
C GLU A 110 10.67 10.48 5.57
N ARG A 111 9.92 9.64 6.31
CA ARG A 111 9.54 9.92 7.70
C ARG A 111 10.72 9.80 8.68
N GLY A 112 11.79 9.08 8.32
CA GLY A 112 12.91 8.76 9.20
C GLY A 112 12.60 7.70 10.27
N HIS A 113 11.52 6.92 10.10
CA HIS A 113 11.15 5.86 11.03
C HIS A 113 10.37 4.72 10.35
N PRO A 114 10.72 3.43 10.58
CA PRO A 114 11.81 2.94 11.44
C PRO A 114 13.21 3.27 10.89
N PRO A 115 14.28 3.06 11.67
CA PRO A 115 15.65 3.30 11.23
C PRO A 115 16.02 2.59 9.92
N ALA A 116 17.00 3.15 9.19
CA ALA A 116 17.35 2.71 7.84
C ALA A 116 17.81 1.24 7.74
N ASP A 117 18.49 0.72 8.77
CA ASP A 117 18.91 -0.67 8.87
C ASP A 117 17.71 -1.63 9.01
N ILE A 118 16.68 -1.22 9.76
CA ILE A 118 15.41 -1.94 9.83
C ILE A 118 14.71 -1.92 8.47
N LEU A 119 14.64 -0.77 7.79
CA LEU A 119 14.05 -0.67 6.46
C LEU A 119 14.78 -1.55 5.43
N ALA A 120 16.11 -1.61 5.48
CA ALA A 120 16.92 -2.49 4.65
C ALA A 120 16.61 -3.97 4.93
N THR A 121 16.46 -4.33 6.20
CA THR A 121 16.06 -5.69 6.61
C THR A 121 14.67 -6.05 6.10
N LEU A 122 13.72 -5.11 6.12
CA LEU A 122 12.39 -5.34 5.55
C LEU A 122 12.44 -5.48 4.02
N ALA A 123 13.24 -4.66 3.33
CA ALA A 123 13.39 -4.72 1.88
C ALA A 123 13.93 -6.08 1.41
N ALA A 124 14.87 -6.67 2.16
CA ALA A 124 15.46 -7.98 1.87
C ALA A 124 14.47 -9.16 1.96
N ARG A 125 13.26 -8.94 2.51
CA ARG A 125 12.20 -9.96 2.63
C ARG A 125 11.31 -10.03 1.39
N LEU A 126 11.32 -8.99 0.56
CA LEU A 126 10.42 -8.87 -0.56
C LEU A 126 10.97 -9.63 -1.78
N PRO A 127 10.14 -10.43 -2.48
CA PRO A 127 10.52 -11.09 -3.73
C PRO A 127 10.67 -10.09 -4.87
#